data_AF-A0A7L5YT63-F1
#
_entry.id   AF-A0A7L5YT63-F1
#
_cell.length_a   1.000
_cell.length_b   1.000
_cell.length_c   1.000
_cell.angle_alpha   90.00
_cell.angle_beta   90.00
_cell.angle_gamma   90.00
#
_symmetry.space_group_name_H-M   'P 1'
#
loop_
_entity.id
_entity.type
_entity.pdbx_description
1 polymer ?
#
loop_
_entity_poly.entity_id
_entity_poly.type
_entity_poly.pdbx_seq_one_letter_code
_entity_poly.pdbx_strand_id
1 'polypeptide(L)'
;MPAIPPALLRRLYVEGSLQNRPDGFEFTLRNRLAPSTIISLGPLTVDGRSVSQDVVQIQTKRNLRAVTKVADKSPLDWLINTEIKLIVAEGALAPGIHRLTF
;
A
#
# COMPACT_ATOMS: atom_id res chain seq x y z
N MET A 1 -17.31 -7.85 -2.35
CA MET A 1 -16.38 -7.74 -1.21
C MET A 1 -15.46 -6.55 -1.49
N PRO A 2 -15.44 -5.48 -0.67
CA PRO A 2 -14.63 -4.30 -0.96
C PRO A 2 -13.13 -4.54 -0.69
N ALA A 3 -12.50 -5.41 -1.49
CA ALA A 3 -11.05 -5.40 -1.64
C ALA A 3 -10.68 -4.22 -2.53
N ILE A 4 -9.60 -3.49 -2.25
CA ILE A 4 -9.10 -2.50 -3.22
C ILE A 4 -8.72 -3.26 -4.49
N PRO A 5 -9.41 -3.02 -5.61
CA PRO A 5 -9.06 -3.71 -6.86
C PRO A 5 -7.65 -3.29 -7.27
N PRO A 6 -6.82 -4.22 -7.76
CA PRO A 6 -5.45 -3.91 -8.14
C PRO A 6 -5.35 -2.83 -9.22
N ALA A 7 -6.37 -2.74 -10.09
CA ALA A 7 -6.52 -1.68 -11.08
C ALA A 7 -6.71 -0.29 -10.47
N LEU A 8 -7.38 -0.20 -9.31
CA LEU A 8 -7.56 1.06 -8.58
C LEU A 8 -6.28 1.47 -7.88
N LEU A 9 -5.53 0.53 -7.29
CA LEU A 9 -4.28 0.82 -6.59
C LEU A 9 -3.23 1.49 -7.49
N ARG A 10 -3.12 1.04 -8.75
CA ARG A 10 -2.27 1.69 -9.77
C ARG A 10 -2.60 3.16 -10.03
N ARG A 11 -3.87 3.54 -9.96
CA ARG A 11 -4.31 4.94 -10.14
C ARG A 11 -4.06 5.80 -8.90
N LEU A 12 -3.95 5.16 -7.76
CA LEU A 12 -3.67 5.80 -6.47
C LEU A 12 -2.17 5.95 -6.23
N TYR A 13 -1.34 5.18 -6.93
CA TYR A 13 0.10 5.23 -6.79
C TYR A 13 0.68 6.56 -7.26
N VAL A 14 1.53 7.17 -6.40
CA VAL A 14 2.29 8.36 -6.75
C VAL A 14 3.60 7.92 -7.40
N GLU A 15 3.74 8.19 -8.69
CA GLU A 15 4.97 7.90 -9.42
C GLU A 15 6.18 8.58 -8.76
N GLY A 16 7.29 7.85 -8.65
CA GLY A 16 8.50 8.31 -7.96
C GLY A 16 8.43 8.27 -6.43
N SER A 17 7.32 7.82 -5.83
CA SER A 17 7.24 7.69 -4.36
C SER A 17 7.83 6.40 -3.81
N LEU A 18 8.09 5.41 -4.68
CA LEU A 18 8.75 4.16 -4.29
C LEU A 18 10.20 4.44 -3.86
N GLN A 19 10.43 4.34 -2.57
CA GLN A 19 11.73 4.45 -1.95
C GLN A 19 12.13 3.11 -1.37
N ASN A 20 13.33 2.67 -1.73
CA ASN A 20 13.89 1.46 -1.19
C ASN A 20 14.40 1.72 0.24
N ARG A 21 14.14 0.79 1.15
CA ARG A 21 14.63 0.83 2.54
C ARG A 21 15.60 -0.32 2.78
N PRO A 22 16.52 -0.20 3.75
CA PRO A 22 17.40 -1.30 4.12
C PRO A 22 16.63 -2.58 4.51
N ASP A 23 15.45 -2.42 5.12
CA ASP A 23 14.59 -3.52 5.56
C ASP A 23 13.42 -3.83 4.60
N GLY A 24 13.38 -3.23 3.40
CA GLY A 24 12.24 -3.40 2.48
C GLY A 24 12.06 -2.23 1.54
N PHE A 25 10.84 -1.69 1.42
CA PHE A 25 10.57 -0.52 0.58
C PHE A 25 9.31 0.21 1.05
N GLU A 26 9.17 1.48 0.69
CA GLU A 26 7.99 2.28 0.97
C GLU A 26 7.50 2.95 -0.30
N PHE A 27 6.20 3.19 -0.41
CA PHE A 27 5.61 3.97 -1.49
C PHE A 27 4.40 4.76 -1.01
N THR A 28 4.10 5.84 -1.69
CA THR A 28 2.97 6.71 -1.36
C THR A 28 1.83 6.46 -2.34
N LEU A 29 0.64 6.25 -1.78
CA LEU A 29 -0.61 6.27 -2.50
C LEU A 29 -1.37 7.56 -2.15
N ARG A 30 -1.90 8.24 -3.16
CA ARG A 30 -2.75 9.42 -3.00
C ARG A 30 -4.14 9.15 -3.57
N ASN A 31 -5.16 9.34 -2.75
CA ASN A 31 -6.53 9.24 -3.22
C ASN A 31 -6.91 10.43 -4.09
N ARG A 32 -7.05 10.19 -5.39
CA ARG A 32 -7.51 11.17 -6.39
C ARG A 32 -8.85 10.79 -7.02
N LEU A 33 -9.46 9.70 -6.56
CA LEU A 33 -10.64 9.12 -7.20
C LEU A 33 -11.92 9.54 -6.48
N ALA A 34 -12.11 9.10 -5.24
CA ALA A 34 -13.32 9.35 -4.46
C ALA A 34 -13.07 9.01 -2.99
N PRO A 35 -13.76 9.67 -2.03
CA PRO A 35 -13.72 9.26 -0.63
C PRO A 35 -14.08 7.79 -0.52
N SER A 36 -13.15 6.99 -0.04
CA SER A 36 -13.26 5.53 0.01
C SER A 36 -12.73 5.02 1.34
N THR A 37 -13.18 3.83 1.72
CA THR A 37 -12.74 3.19 2.95
C THR A 37 -11.99 1.91 2.59
N ILE A 38 -10.75 1.80 3.06
CA ILE A 38 -9.95 0.59 2.87
C ILE A 38 -10.27 -0.38 3.99
N ILE A 39 -10.78 -1.55 3.64
CA ILE A 39 -11.02 -2.63 4.61
C ILE A 39 -10.11 -3.85 4.37
N SER A 40 -9.40 -3.89 3.26
CA SER A 40 -8.41 -4.93 2.95
C SER A 40 -7.53 -4.50 1.77
N LEU A 41 -6.28 -4.97 1.76
CA LEU A 41 -5.39 -4.88 0.61
C LEU A 41 -5.39 -6.24 -0.12
N GLY A 42 -5.24 -6.23 -1.45
CA GLY A 42 -5.03 -7.47 -2.21
C GLY A 42 -3.64 -8.09 -1.96
N PRO A 43 -3.38 -9.30 -2.47
CA PRO A 43 -2.06 -9.92 -2.41
C PRO A 43 -1.05 -9.08 -3.21
N LEU A 44 -0.13 -8.42 -2.52
CA LEU A 44 0.93 -7.65 -3.17
C LEU A 44 2.01 -8.61 -3.69
N THR A 45 2.37 -8.48 -4.95
CA THR A 45 3.44 -9.23 -5.60
C THR A 45 4.46 -8.26 -6.17
N VAL A 46 5.71 -8.32 -5.73
CA VAL A 46 6.79 -7.47 -6.25
C VAL A 46 7.80 -8.32 -6.99
N ASP A 47 8.02 -8.03 -8.26
CA ASP A 47 8.92 -8.80 -9.12
C ASP A 47 8.60 -10.31 -9.16
N GLY A 48 7.30 -10.64 -9.08
CA GLY A 48 6.83 -12.01 -9.03
C GLY A 48 6.94 -12.68 -7.65
N ARG A 49 7.42 -11.97 -6.62
CA ARG A 49 7.44 -12.45 -5.23
C ARG A 49 6.20 -11.96 -4.49
N SER A 50 5.39 -12.89 -4.00
CA SER A 50 4.26 -12.56 -3.13
C SER A 50 4.79 -12.02 -1.80
N VAL A 51 4.38 -10.80 -1.46
CA VAL A 51 4.71 -10.10 -0.22
C VAL A 51 3.64 -10.43 0.82
N SER A 52 4.06 -10.79 2.03
CA SER A 52 3.12 -11.06 3.11
C SER A 52 2.42 -9.79 3.56
N GLN A 53 1.15 -9.87 3.96
CA GLN A 53 0.44 -8.70 4.49
C GLN A 53 0.92 -8.30 5.90
N ASP A 54 1.52 -9.24 6.62
CA ASP A 54 1.98 -9.05 8.00
C ASP A 54 3.14 -8.06 8.12
N VAL A 55 3.96 -8.01 7.07
CA VAL A 55 5.12 -7.12 6.91
C VAL A 55 4.76 -5.80 6.22
N VAL A 56 3.49 -5.61 5.86
CA VAL A 56 2.99 -4.39 5.22
C VAL A 56 2.35 -3.50 6.28
N GLN A 57 2.82 -2.26 6.35
CA GLN A 57 2.33 -1.23 7.24
C GLN A 57 1.81 -0.04 6.44
N ILE A 58 0.66 0.49 6.82
CA ILE A 58 0.10 1.73 6.29
C ILE A 58 0.35 2.85 7.29
N GLN A 59 1.15 3.81 6.87
CA GLN A 59 1.34 5.09 7.53
C GLN A 59 0.40 6.12 6.93
N THR A 60 -0.54 6.59 7.73
CA THR A 60 -1.40 7.74 7.40
C THR A 60 -0.89 8.99 8.12
N LYS A 61 -1.44 10.17 7.77
CA LYS A 61 -1.14 11.43 8.47
C LYS A 61 -1.32 11.38 10.00
N ARG A 62 -2.20 10.50 10.50
CA ARG A 62 -2.53 10.42 11.94
C ARG A 62 -1.95 9.19 12.63
N ASN A 63 -1.76 8.08 11.93
CA ASN A 63 -1.41 6.79 12.55
C ASN A 63 -0.64 5.87 11.59
N LEU A 64 0.30 5.10 12.15
CA LEU A 64 0.91 3.92 11.52
C LEU A 64 0.18 2.67 11.99
N ARG A 65 -0.31 1.84 11.07
CA ARG A 65 -1.00 0.57 11.38
C ARG A 65 -0.61 -0.50 10.38
N ALA A 66 -0.49 -1.75 10.84
CA ALA A 66 -0.30 -2.88 9.94
C ALA A 66 -1.51 -3.04 9.00
N VAL A 67 -1.26 -3.46 7.75
CA VAL A 67 -2.33 -3.78 6.79
C VAL A 67 -3.25 -4.88 7.35
N THR A 68 -2.69 -5.81 8.13
CA THR A 68 -3.45 -6.88 8.82
C THR A 68 -4.41 -6.37 9.88
N LYS A 69 -4.18 -5.16 10.42
CA LYS A 69 -5.16 -4.48 11.29
C LYS A 69 -6.24 -3.73 10.53
N VAL A 70 -6.05 -3.50 9.22
CA VAL A 70 -7.06 -2.89 8.36
C VAL A 70 -7.99 -4.00 7.89
N ALA A 71 -9.13 -4.10 8.58
CA ALA A 71 -10.17 -5.10 8.35
C ALA A 71 -11.54 -4.42 8.36
N ASP A 72 -12.60 -5.14 8.03
CA ASP A 72 -13.99 -4.63 8.11
C ASP A 72 -14.34 -4.05 9.50
N LYS A 73 -13.75 -4.62 10.56
CA LYS A 73 -13.86 -4.13 11.96
C LYS A 73 -13.06 -2.86 12.26
N SER A 74 -12.08 -2.51 11.45
CA SER A 74 -11.25 -1.31 11.61
C SER A 74 -10.91 -0.75 10.24
N PRO A 75 -11.93 -0.17 9.57
CA PRO A 75 -11.75 0.44 8.28
C PRO A 75 -10.74 1.59 8.35
N LEU A 76 -9.95 1.75 7.30
CA LEU A 76 -9.10 2.92 7.12
C LEU A 76 -9.81 3.92 6.22
N ASP A 77 -10.21 5.06 6.79
CA ASP A 77 -10.78 6.15 6.02
C ASP A 77 -9.75 6.76 5.08
N TRP A 78 -10.01 6.68 3.79
CA TRP A 78 -9.17 7.28 2.76
C TRP A 78 -9.93 8.38 2.06
N LEU A 79 -9.85 9.58 2.64
CA LEU A 79 -10.47 10.77 2.08
C LEU A 79 -9.79 11.18 0.76
N ILE A 80 -10.55 11.85 -0.10
CA ILE A 80 -10.02 12.45 -1.33
C ILE A 80 -8.91 13.46 -0.99
N ASN A 81 -7.90 13.57 -1.87
CA ASN A 81 -6.68 14.36 -1.66
C ASN A 81 -5.83 13.95 -0.45
N THR A 82 -6.05 12.77 0.12
CA THR A 82 -5.22 12.25 1.22
C THR A 82 -4.18 11.27 0.71
N GLU A 83 -3.00 11.38 1.29
CA GLU A 83 -1.83 10.56 1.00
C GLU A 83 -1.65 9.56 2.13
N ILE A 84 -1.51 8.29 1.79
CA ILE A 84 -1.10 7.22 2.69
C ILE A 84 0.20 6.64 2.17
N LYS A 85 1.06 6.24 3.07
CA LYS A 85 2.34 5.64 2.74
C LYS A 85 2.28 4.17 3.14
N LEU A 86 2.52 3.28 2.20
CA LEU A 86 2.73 1.87 2.50
C LEU A 86 4.21 1.64 2.71
N ILE A 87 4.54 0.95 3.79
CA ILE A 87 5.88 0.55 4.17
C ILE A 87 5.84 -0.97 4.21
N VAL A 88 6.63 -1.59 3.37
CA VAL A 88 6.79 -3.03 3.30
C VAL A 88 8.15 -3.34 3.91
N ALA A 89 8.16 -4.06 5.02
CA ALA A 89 9.38 -4.49 5.71
C ALA A 89 9.79 -5.92 5.31
N GLU A 90 9.63 -6.27 4.03
CA GLU A 90 9.97 -7.57 3.48
C GLU A 90 10.43 -7.41 2.04
N GLY A 91 11.47 -8.16 1.67
CA GLY A 91 11.99 -8.17 0.31
C GLY A 91 12.58 -6.81 -0.08
N ALA A 92 13.65 -6.39 0.60
CA ALA A 92 14.48 -5.25 0.20
C ALA A 92 14.65 -5.26 -1.32
N LEU A 93 14.13 -4.21 -1.98
CA LEU A 93 14.16 -4.17 -3.42
C LEU A 93 15.60 -3.91 -3.87
N ALA A 94 15.96 -4.30 -5.08
CA ALA A 94 17.19 -3.77 -5.64
C ALA A 94 16.97 -2.28 -5.95
N PRO A 95 18.02 -1.45 -6.06
CA PRO A 95 17.86 -0.19 -6.77
C PRO A 95 17.54 -0.50 -8.25
N GLY A 96 16.32 -0.20 -8.70
CA GLY A 96 15.91 -0.52 -10.07
C GLY A 96 14.43 -0.31 -10.38
N ILE A 97 14.05 -0.70 -11.59
CA ILE A 97 12.64 -0.73 -12.03
C ILE A 97 12.03 -2.01 -11.47
N HIS A 98 11.06 -1.86 -10.56
CA HIS A 98 10.35 -2.97 -9.94
C HIS A 98 8.95 -3.11 -10.49
N ARG A 99 8.52 -4.36 -10.72
CA ARG A 99 7.19 -4.64 -11.23
C ARG A 99 6.28 -5.02 -10.06
N LEU A 100 5.52 -4.05 -9.58
CA LEU A 100 4.47 -4.29 -8.58
C LEU A 100 3.20 -4.77 -9.28
N THR A 101 2.76 -5.96 -8.90
CA THR A 101 1.53 -6.62 -9.35
C THR A 101 0.67 -6.86 -8.10
N PHE A 102 -0.64 -6.69 -8.19
CA PHE A 102 -1.56 -6.80 -7.07
C PHE A 102 -2.79 -7.61 -7.51
#